data_AF-A0A2D6W2J0-F1
#
_entry.id   AF-A0A2D6W2J0-F1
#
_cell.length_a   1.000
_cell.length_b   1.000
_cell.length_c   1.000
_cell.angle_alpha   90.00
_cell.angle_beta   90.00
_cell.angle_gamma   90.00
#
_symmetry.space_group_name_H-M   'P 1'
#
loop_
_entity.id
_entity.type
_entity.pdbx_description
1 polymer ?
#
loop_
_entity_poly.entity_id
_entity_poly.type
_entity_poly.pdbx_seq_one_letter_code
_entity_poly.pdbx_strand_id
1 'polypeptide(L)'
;MSPNHYNSFNNYVNKGIFDNQSMGTYLRDISKRAKHLVSPVGPYETEIVFDLNRLNIKDYMGDFIERGIPIGNVLPLDGLLCVEDDVSAVFIENDPEKEKTLRLTSFREVDKHKSISIINNGLLTLISYDGEGNLFKAGEINAGFIEKSSYLSIGNCYIEVAFDDLVKSANTVLEQIALMEIEGMLKGIEKK
;
A
#
# COMPACT_ATOMS: atom_id res chain seq x y z
N MET A 1 0.98 -10.02 18.82
CA MET A 1 2.33 -9.53 18.48
C MET A 1 2.13 -8.15 17.90
N SER A 2 2.88 -7.14 18.34
CA SER A 2 2.86 -5.82 17.68
C SER A 2 3.39 -5.94 16.25
N PRO A 3 2.80 -5.24 15.27
CA PRO A 3 3.32 -5.18 13.91
C PRO A 3 4.80 -4.77 13.89
N ASN A 4 5.60 -5.39 13.03
CA ASN A 4 7.05 -5.13 12.88
C ASN A 4 7.55 -5.29 11.43
N HIS A 5 6.63 -5.30 10.48
CA HIS A 5 6.85 -5.42 9.04
C HIS A 5 7.54 -4.19 8.46
N TYR A 6 7.15 -2.98 8.87
CA TYR A 6 7.80 -1.74 8.42
C TYR A 6 9.29 -1.72 8.79
N ASN A 7 9.62 -2.08 10.03
CA ASN A 7 11.00 -2.18 10.48
C ASN A 7 11.77 -3.30 9.78
N SER A 8 11.11 -4.44 9.53
CA SER A 8 11.69 -5.57 8.79
C SER A 8 12.02 -5.17 7.35
N PHE A 9 11.09 -4.51 6.67
CA PHE A 9 11.30 -3.89 5.35
C PHE A 9 12.49 -2.93 5.37
N ASN A 10 12.52 -1.98 6.31
CA ASN A 10 13.62 -1.02 6.43
C ASN A 10 14.97 -1.71 6.65
N ASN A 11 15.01 -2.78 7.45
CA ASN A 11 16.23 -3.54 7.68
C ASN A 11 16.74 -4.19 6.38
N TYR A 12 15.85 -4.79 5.58
CA TYR A 12 16.22 -5.38 4.29
C TYR A 12 16.72 -4.33 3.29
N VAL A 13 16.05 -3.18 3.22
CA VAL A 13 16.47 -2.06 2.38
C VAL A 13 17.83 -1.50 2.80
N ASN A 14 18.05 -1.29 4.11
CA ASN A 14 19.30 -0.74 4.63
C ASN A 14 20.50 -1.70 4.53
N LYS A 15 20.24 -3.01 4.47
CA LYS A 15 21.27 -4.03 4.21
C LYS A 15 21.69 -4.13 2.74
N GLY A 16 21.08 -3.36 1.85
CA GLY A 16 21.44 -3.34 0.43
C GLY A 16 21.01 -4.59 -0.34
N ILE A 17 20.01 -5.34 0.16
CA ILE A 17 19.51 -6.56 -0.51
C ILE A 17 19.06 -6.28 -1.95
N PHE A 18 18.57 -5.07 -2.20
CA PHE A 18 18.05 -4.64 -3.49
C PHE A 18 19.06 -3.83 -4.33
N ASP A 19 20.34 -3.73 -3.93
CA ASP A 19 21.32 -2.84 -4.55
C ASP A 19 21.56 -3.12 -6.04
N ASN A 20 21.41 -4.38 -6.45
CA ASN A 20 21.57 -4.82 -7.83
C ASN A 20 20.22 -4.92 -8.58
N GLN A 21 19.13 -4.39 -8.02
CA GLN A 21 17.79 -4.43 -8.62
C GLN A 21 17.38 -3.03 -9.08
N SER A 22 16.64 -2.95 -10.20
CA SER A 22 16.11 -1.69 -10.74
C SER A 22 15.29 -0.91 -9.71
N MET A 23 14.45 -1.62 -8.93
CA MET A 23 13.60 -1.03 -7.90
C MET A 23 14.35 -0.60 -6.62
N GLY A 24 15.63 -0.96 -6.44
CA GLY A 24 16.34 -0.74 -5.18
C GLY A 24 16.46 0.72 -4.76
N THR A 25 16.64 1.63 -5.72
CA THR A 25 16.67 3.09 -5.46
C THR A 25 15.32 3.60 -4.97
N TYR A 26 14.24 3.16 -5.61
CA TYR A 26 12.88 3.50 -5.20
C TYR A 26 12.55 2.95 -3.80
N LEU A 27 12.88 1.68 -3.50
CA LEU A 27 12.64 1.10 -2.18
C LEU A 27 13.39 1.84 -1.05
N ARG A 28 14.61 2.32 -1.33
CA ARG A 28 15.36 3.18 -0.40
C ARG A 28 14.72 4.54 -0.20
N ASP A 29 14.19 5.14 -1.25
CA ASP A 29 13.50 6.42 -1.17
C ASP A 29 12.25 6.32 -0.28
N ILE A 30 11.38 5.34 -0.56
CA ILE A 30 10.13 5.18 0.21
C ILE A 30 10.39 4.81 1.67
N SER A 31 11.45 4.05 1.97
CA SER A 31 11.84 3.72 3.36
C SER A 31 12.13 4.95 4.22
N LYS A 32 12.57 6.04 3.59
CA LYS A 32 12.96 7.29 4.27
C LYS A 32 11.84 8.32 4.30
N ARG A 33 11.05 8.42 3.23
CA ARG A 33 9.98 9.42 3.08
C ARG A 33 8.66 9.00 3.70
N ALA A 34 8.38 7.70 3.75
CA ALA A 34 7.05 7.22 4.12
C ALA A 34 6.70 7.63 5.54
N LYS A 35 5.57 8.32 5.69
CA LYS A 35 4.97 8.52 7.00
C LYS A 35 4.32 7.21 7.43
N HIS A 36 4.89 6.60 8.46
CA HIS A 36 4.44 5.30 8.97
C HIS A 36 3.21 5.46 9.86
N LEU A 37 2.15 4.72 9.53
CA LEU A 37 0.90 4.61 10.25
C LEU A 37 0.67 3.14 10.58
N VAL A 38 0.51 2.83 11.86
CA VAL A 38 0.01 1.52 12.28
C VAL A 38 -1.50 1.57 12.12
N SER A 39 -2.05 0.69 11.29
CA SER A 39 -3.49 0.62 11.08
C SER A 39 -4.18 0.39 12.44
N PRO A 40 -5.11 1.26 12.85
CA PRO A 40 -5.90 1.03 14.05
C PRO A 40 -6.96 -0.06 13.85
N VAL A 41 -7.10 -0.57 12.61
CA VAL A 41 -8.14 -1.50 12.20
C VAL A 41 -7.49 -2.78 11.68
N GLY A 42 -7.67 -3.88 12.41
CA GLY A 42 -7.34 -5.20 11.88
C GLY A 42 -8.21 -5.52 10.67
N PRO A 43 -7.77 -6.43 9.77
CA PRO A 43 -8.47 -6.77 8.51
C PRO A 43 -9.91 -7.30 8.69
N TYR A 44 -10.33 -7.57 9.93
CA TYR A 44 -11.66 -8.08 10.30
C TYR A 44 -12.42 -7.20 11.31
N GLU A 45 -11.88 -6.04 11.69
CA GLU A 45 -12.43 -5.20 12.78
C GLU A 45 -13.12 -3.93 12.29
N THR A 46 -13.10 -3.66 10.98
CA THR A 46 -13.71 -2.47 10.35
C THR A 46 -15.20 -2.30 10.65
N GLU A 47 -15.93 -3.38 10.94
CA GLU A 47 -17.38 -3.32 11.25
C GLU A 47 -17.71 -3.09 12.73
N ILE A 48 -16.79 -3.40 13.67
CA ILE A 48 -17.12 -3.50 15.10
C ILE A 48 -16.56 -2.32 15.91
N VAL A 49 -15.45 -1.70 15.46
CA VAL A 49 -14.71 -0.76 16.31
C VAL A 49 -15.23 0.68 16.24
N PHE A 50 -16.06 1.06 15.25
CA PHE A 50 -16.34 2.49 14.98
C PHE A 50 -17.81 2.89 14.77
N ASP A 51 -18.80 2.02 15.04
CA ASP A 51 -20.25 2.32 14.95
C ASP A 51 -20.72 2.85 13.57
N LEU A 52 -19.87 2.75 12.55
CA LEU A 52 -20.17 3.06 11.16
C LEU A 52 -20.79 1.82 10.51
N ASN A 53 -22.01 1.96 9.99
CA ASN A 53 -22.58 0.91 9.16
C ASN A 53 -21.76 0.79 7.85
N ARG A 54 -21.65 -0.42 7.28
CA ARG A 54 -20.91 -0.69 6.04
C ARG A 54 -21.36 0.16 4.85
N LEU A 55 -22.61 0.63 4.84
CA LEU A 55 -23.16 1.51 3.80
C LEU A 55 -22.52 2.91 3.84
N ASN A 56 -22.36 3.50 5.03
CA ASN A 56 -21.76 4.82 5.19
C ASN A 56 -20.28 4.83 4.83
N ILE A 57 -19.54 3.75 5.12
CA ILE A 57 -18.11 3.64 4.75
C ILE A 57 -17.95 3.62 3.23
N LYS A 58 -18.83 2.91 2.53
CA LYS A 58 -18.82 2.82 1.06
C LYS A 58 -19.05 4.17 0.41
N ASP A 59 -20.14 4.85 0.78
CA ASP A 59 -20.47 6.17 0.23
C ASP A 59 -19.33 7.17 0.50
N TYR A 60 -18.75 7.11 1.71
CA TYR A 60 -17.60 7.95 2.05
C TYR A 60 -16.35 7.62 1.23
N MET A 61 -16.05 6.34 1.01
CA MET A 61 -14.95 5.93 0.14
C MET A 61 -15.17 6.45 -1.28
N GLY A 62 -16.43 6.38 -1.75
CA GLY A 62 -17.00 7.10 -2.90
C GLY A 62 -16.42 8.49 -3.04
N ASP A 63 -16.90 9.33 -2.12
CA ASP A 63 -16.54 10.74 -2.03
C ASP A 63 -15.03 10.97 -1.82
N PHE A 64 -14.35 10.08 -1.09
CA PHE A 64 -12.91 10.16 -0.84
C PHE A 64 -12.10 10.11 -2.14
N ILE A 65 -12.34 9.09 -2.96
CA ILE A 65 -11.64 8.92 -4.23
C ILE A 65 -12.11 9.99 -5.24
N GLU A 66 -13.40 10.31 -5.26
CA GLU A 66 -13.96 11.33 -6.14
C GLU A 66 -13.42 12.73 -5.88
N ARG A 67 -12.94 13.04 -4.68
CA ARG A 67 -12.22 14.31 -4.41
C ARG A 67 -10.86 14.38 -5.12
N GLY A 68 -10.17 13.25 -5.27
CA GLY A 68 -8.87 13.18 -5.95
C GLY A 68 -8.98 13.21 -7.48
N ILE A 69 -10.01 12.56 -8.04
CA ILE A 69 -10.18 12.35 -9.48
C ILE A 69 -10.15 13.65 -10.33
N PRO A 70 -10.83 14.75 -9.95
CA PRO A 70 -10.79 16.02 -10.68
C PRO A 70 -9.40 16.66 -10.75
N ILE A 71 -8.53 16.33 -9.81
CA ILE A 71 -7.15 16.82 -9.70
C ILE A 71 -6.18 15.86 -10.42
N GLY A 72 -6.69 14.75 -10.96
CA GLY A 72 -5.89 13.72 -11.62
C GLY A 72 -5.24 12.75 -10.63
N ASN A 73 -5.68 12.69 -9.38
CA ASN A 73 -5.14 11.79 -8.35
C ASN A 73 -6.11 10.64 -8.02
N VAL A 74 -5.58 9.55 -7.45
CA VAL A 74 -6.41 8.48 -6.85
C VAL A 74 -6.60 8.72 -5.36
N LEU A 75 -5.52 9.07 -4.66
CA LEU A 75 -5.58 9.52 -3.27
C LEU A 75 -5.79 11.04 -3.25
N PRO A 76 -6.73 11.59 -2.46
CA PRO A 76 -6.80 13.01 -2.15
C PRO A 76 -5.72 13.40 -1.11
N LEU A 77 -4.53 12.79 -1.18
CA LEU A 77 -3.40 13.02 -0.30
C LEU A 77 -2.14 13.24 -1.12
N ASP A 78 -1.32 14.21 -0.71
CA ASP A 78 -0.09 14.59 -1.43
C ASP A 78 1.15 13.78 -1.00
N GLY A 79 1.06 13.02 0.10
CA GLY A 79 2.21 12.37 0.74
C GLY A 79 2.25 10.85 0.59
N LEU A 80 3.47 10.30 0.62
CA LEU A 80 3.72 8.87 0.74
C LEU A 80 3.40 8.37 2.15
N LEU A 81 2.50 7.38 2.21
CA LEU A 81 2.13 6.70 3.43
C LEU A 81 2.66 5.27 3.44
N CYS A 82 3.04 4.79 4.61
CA CYS A 82 3.14 3.37 4.87
C CYS A 82 2.07 3.02 5.90
N VAL A 83 1.14 2.15 5.51
CA VAL A 83 0.13 1.60 6.40
C VAL A 83 0.53 0.18 6.74
N GLU A 84 0.75 -0.09 8.02
CA GLU A 84 1.15 -1.39 8.55
C GLU A 84 -0.03 -2.04 9.29
N ASP A 85 -0.34 -3.28 8.93
CA ASP A 85 -1.29 -4.13 9.64
C ASP A 85 -0.58 -5.35 10.26
N ASP A 86 -1.35 -6.31 10.74
CA ASP A 86 -0.86 -7.53 11.36
C ASP A 86 -0.13 -8.47 10.38
N VAL A 87 -0.35 -8.34 9.08
CA VAL A 87 0.18 -9.25 8.05
C VAL A 87 1.18 -8.61 7.09
N SER A 88 1.19 -7.28 6.94
CA SER A 88 1.95 -6.57 5.92
C SER A 88 2.26 -5.11 6.27
N ALA A 89 3.22 -4.54 5.55
CA ALA A 89 3.46 -3.10 5.44
C ALA A 89 3.25 -2.67 3.99
N VAL A 90 2.30 -1.77 3.75
CA VAL A 90 1.94 -1.29 2.41
C VAL A 90 2.29 0.18 2.28
N PHE A 91 3.17 0.48 1.34
CA PHE A 91 3.58 1.82 0.95
C PHE A 91 2.73 2.27 -0.24
N ILE A 92 2.12 3.46 -0.16
CA ILE A 92 1.23 3.98 -1.18
C ILE A 92 1.41 5.49 -1.38
N GLU A 93 1.49 5.94 -2.63
CA GLU A 93 1.43 7.36 -3.03
C GLU A 93 0.79 7.51 -4.42
N ASN A 94 0.30 8.71 -4.75
CA ASN A 94 -0.01 9.04 -6.14
C ASN A 94 1.30 9.09 -6.95
N ASP A 95 1.25 8.62 -8.19
CA ASP A 95 2.37 8.78 -9.12
C ASP A 95 2.45 10.26 -9.56
N PRO A 96 3.54 10.98 -9.28
CA PRO A 96 3.66 12.39 -9.63
C PRO A 96 3.74 12.64 -11.15
N GLU A 97 4.00 11.61 -11.95
CA GLU A 97 4.18 11.72 -13.41
C GLU A 97 2.95 11.22 -14.19
N LYS A 98 2.02 10.49 -13.54
CA LYS A 98 0.90 9.82 -14.21
C LYS A 98 -0.40 10.06 -13.49
N GLU A 99 -1.37 10.64 -14.21
CA GLU A 99 -2.72 10.82 -13.70
C GLU A 99 -3.35 9.48 -13.28
N LYS A 100 -4.12 9.55 -12.20
CA LYS A 100 -4.95 8.46 -11.64
C LYS A 100 -4.17 7.18 -11.47
N THR A 101 -2.89 7.30 -11.13
CA THR A 101 -2.00 6.16 -10.97
C THR A 101 -1.42 6.16 -9.57
N LEU A 102 -1.45 5.01 -8.92
CA LEU A 102 -0.83 4.78 -7.62
C LEU A 102 0.49 4.05 -7.79
N ARG A 103 1.50 4.46 -7.01
CA ARG A 103 2.71 3.67 -6.75
C ARG A 103 2.50 2.89 -5.47
N LEU A 104 2.57 1.56 -5.55
CA LEU A 104 2.42 0.69 -4.39
C LEU A 104 3.64 -0.19 -4.16
N THR A 105 3.92 -0.45 -2.90
CA THR A 105 4.80 -1.55 -2.48
C THR A 105 4.20 -2.26 -1.28
N SER A 106 3.89 -3.54 -1.43
CA SER A 106 3.47 -4.41 -0.35
C SER A 106 4.63 -5.28 0.09
N PHE A 107 4.90 -5.31 1.39
CA PHE A 107 5.87 -6.18 2.02
C PHE A 107 5.18 -7.03 3.08
N ARG A 108 5.38 -8.34 3.05
CA ARG A 108 4.83 -9.26 4.05
C ARG A 108 5.81 -10.36 4.44
N GLU A 109 5.78 -10.75 5.70
CA GLU A 109 6.51 -11.92 6.20
C GLU A 109 5.62 -13.16 6.09
N VAL A 110 6.02 -14.12 5.25
CA VAL A 110 5.24 -15.35 5.00
C VAL A 110 5.57 -16.44 6.02
N ASP A 111 6.85 -16.57 6.36
CA ASP A 111 7.33 -17.55 7.34
C ASP A 111 8.43 -16.92 8.20
N LYS A 112 8.09 -16.59 9.45
CA LYS A 112 9.02 -15.98 10.42
C LYS A 112 10.14 -16.95 10.83
N HIS A 113 9.91 -18.25 10.78
CA HIS A 113 10.93 -19.25 11.11
C HIS A 113 11.95 -19.43 9.99
N LYS A 114 11.51 -19.33 8.73
CA LYS A 114 12.39 -19.43 7.56
C LYS A 114 12.92 -18.08 7.06
N SER A 115 12.47 -16.97 7.66
CA SER A 115 12.78 -15.61 7.22
C SER A 115 12.48 -15.42 5.74
N ILE A 116 11.29 -15.87 5.33
CA ILE A 116 10.77 -15.70 3.96
C ILE A 116 9.82 -14.51 3.98
N SER A 117 10.16 -13.51 3.18
CA SER A 117 9.30 -12.35 2.94
C SER A 117 8.96 -12.24 1.47
N ILE A 118 7.78 -11.69 1.18
CA ILE A 118 7.36 -11.32 -0.17
C ILE A 118 7.40 -9.80 -0.26
N ILE A 119 7.88 -9.32 -1.40
CA ILE A 119 7.78 -7.91 -1.77
C ILE A 119 7.17 -7.81 -3.17
N ASN A 120 6.08 -7.06 -3.26
CA ASN A 120 5.41 -6.73 -4.50
C ASN A 120 5.46 -5.22 -4.65
N ASN A 121 5.85 -4.74 -5.82
CA ASN A 121 5.88 -3.33 -6.18
C ASN A 121 5.21 -3.15 -7.54
N GLY A 122 4.45 -2.07 -7.71
CA GLY A 122 3.97 -1.75 -9.04
C GLY A 122 3.19 -0.46 -9.14
N LEU A 123 2.78 -0.19 -10.38
CA LEU A 123 1.90 0.91 -10.75
C LEU A 123 0.48 0.39 -10.97
N LEU A 124 -0.50 0.99 -10.29
CA LEU A 124 -1.91 0.71 -10.50
C LEU A 124 -2.61 1.94 -11.04
N THR A 125 -3.09 1.90 -12.29
CA THR A 125 -3.87 2.99 -12.88
C THR A 125 -5.36 2.73 -12.69
N LEU A 126 -6.06 3.67 -12.07
CA LEU A 126 -7.51 3.62 -11.88
C LEU A 126 -8.22 3.86 -13.22
N ILE A 127 -8.94 2.85 -13.69
CA ILE A 127 -9.67 2.86 -14.97
C ILE A 127 -11.12 3.26 -14.77
N SER A 128 -11.78 2.70 -13.76
CA SER A 128 -13.16 3.05 -13.43
C SER A 128 -13.35 3.10 -11.92
N TYR A 129 -14.32 3.91 -11.54
CA TYR A 129 -14.81 4.02 -10.19
C TYR A 129 -16.32 4.24 -10.22
N ASP A 130 -17.06 3.45 -9.45
CA ASP A 130 -18.52 3.53 -9.37
C ASP A 130 -19.02 3.70 -7.92
N GLY A 131 -18.13 4.14 -7.03
CA GLY A 131 -18.41 4.31 -5.60
C GLY A 131 -18.29 3.02 -4.79
N GLU A 132 -18.68 1.86 -5.34
CA GLU A 132 -18.66 0.57 -4.63
C GLU A 132 -17.39 -0.25 -4.91
N GLY A 133 -16.70 0.05 -6.01
CA GLY A 133 -15.46 -0.61 -6.37
C GLY A 133 -14.60 0.25 -7.28
N ASN A 134 -13.33 -0.11 -7.35
CA ASN A 134 -12.42 0.43 -8.33
C ASN A 134 -11.97 -0.67 -9.28
N LEU A 135 -11.75 -0.28 -10.54
CA LEU A 135 -11.09 -1.13 -11.50
C LEU A 135 -9.68 -0.57 -11.73
N PHE A 136 -8.68 -1.30 -11.27
CA PHE A 136 -7.29 -0.99 -11.56
C PHE A 136 -6.79 -1.77 -12.78
N LYS A 137 -5.87 -1.15 -13.50
CA LYS A 137 -5.04 -1.81 -14.50
C LYS A 137 -3.59 -1.82 -14.03
N ALA A 138 -2.95 -2.97 -14.18
CA ALA A 138 -1.52 -3.13 -13.98
C ALA A 138 -0.72 -2.28 -14.98
N GLY A 139 0.19 -1.47 -14.46
CA GLY A 139 1.32 -0.94 -15.21
C GLY A 139 2.51 -1.90 -15.12
N GLU A 140 3.65 -1.39 -14.66
CA GLU A 140 4.82 -2.22 -14.32
C GLU A 140 4.60 -2.90 -12.97
N ILE A 141 4.91 -4.19 -12.88
CA ILE A 141 4.86 -4.95 -11.63
C ILE A 141 6.18 -5.70 -11.46
N ASN A 142 6.79 -5.51 -10.30
CA ASN A 142 7.95 -6.23 -9.84
C ASN A 142 7.54 -7.03 -8.61
N ALA A 143 7.86 -8.31 -8.60
CA ALA A 143 7.55 -9.17 -7.49
C ALA A 143 8.76 -10.05 -7.17
N GLY A 144 8.92 -10.39 -5.89
CA GLY A 144 10.03 -11.22 -5.49
C GLY A 144 9.93 -11.71 -4.05
N PHE A 145 10.81 -12.65 -3.75
CA PHE A 145 11.00 -13.18 -2.42
C PHE A 145 12.32 -12.67 -1.84
N ILE A 146 12.31 -12.43 -0.55
CA ILE A 146 13.51 -12.24 0.25
C ILE A 146 13.67 -13.52 1.08
N GLU A 147 14.75 -14.24 0.84
CA GLU A 147 15.11 -15.40 1.64
C GLU A 147 16.50 -15.17 2.23
N LYS A 148 16.61 -15.25 3.56
CA LYS A 148 17.84 -15.00 4.34
C LYS A 148 18.41 -13.59 4.12
N SER A 149 19.16 -13.38 3.06
CA SER A 149 19.82 -12.11 2.73
C SER A 149 19.92 -11.87 1.22
N SER A 150 19.11 -12.57 0.44
CA SER A 150 19.08 -12.45 -1.02
C SER A 150 17.68 -12.15 -1.52
N TYR A 151 17.61 -11.32 -2.54
CA TYR A 151 16.42 -11.09 -3.32
C TYR A 151 16.36 -12.05 -4.51
N LEU A 152 15.20 -12.67 -4.71
CA LEU A 152 14.90 -13.53 -5.85
C LEU A 152 13.66 -12.98 -6.55
N SER A 153 13.85 -12.42 -7.76
CA SER A 153 12.74 -11.97 -8.60
C SER A 153 11.91 -13.17 -9.05
N ILE A 154 10.58 -13.05 -8.96
CA ILE A 154 9.69 -14.06 -9.54
C ILE A 154 9.43 -13.72 -11.00
N GLY A 155 9.60 -14.72 -11.87
CA GLY A 155 9.36 -14.57 -13.29
C GLY A 155 7.89 -14.30 -13.63
N ASN A 156 7.63 -14.00 -14.90
CA ASN A 156 6.35 -13.54 -15.42
C ASN A 156 5.12 -14.40 -15.05
N CYS A 157 5.32 -15.70 -14.74
CA CYS A 157 4.24 -16.62 -14.36
C CYS A 157 3.55 -16.30 -13.03
N TYR A 158 4.08 -15.38 -12.21
CA TYR A 158 3.47 -14.97 -10.95
C TYR A 158 3.01 -13.51 -10.93
N ILE A 159 3.11 -12.80 -12.06
CA ILE A 159 2.73 -11.38 -12.14
C ILE A 159 1.23 -11.17 -11.89
N GLU A 160 0.37 -12.06 -12.37
CA GLU A 160 -1.08 -11.98 -12.12
C GLU A 160 -1.41 -12.08 -10.62
N VAL A 161 -0.76 -13.00 -9.91
CA VAL A 161 -0.94 -13.16 -8.46
C VAL A 161 -0.42 -11.93 -7.72
N ALA A 162 0.72 -11.39 -8.11
CA ALA A 162 1.27 -10.18 -7.52
C ALA A 162 0.39 -8.95 -7.80
N PHE A 163 -0.21 -8.88 -9.00
CA PHE A 163 -1.17 -7.85 -9.35
C PHE A 163 -2.40 -7.89 -8.45
N ASP A 164 -3.02 -9.07 -8.32
CA ASP A 164 -4.20 -9.26 -7.46
C ASP A 164 -3.90 -8.89 -6.00
N ASP A 165 -2.70 -9.23 -5.52
CA ASP A 165 -2.23 -8.89 -4.17
C ASP A 165 -2.07 -7.37 -4.00
N LEU A 166 -1.51 -6.68 -5.00
CA LEU A 166 -1.38 -5.21 -4.99
C LEU A 166 -2.73 -4.51 -5.05
N VAL A 167 -3.69 -4.98 -5.87
CA VAL A 167 -5.04 -4.41 -5.94
C VAL A 167 -5.77 -4.56 -4.60
N LYS A 168 -5.70 -5.74 -3.98
CA LYS A 168 -6.29 -5.96 -2.64
C LYS A 168 -5.64 -5.07 -1.59
N SER A 169 -4.32 -4.93 -1.63
CA SER A 169 -3.57 -4.04 -0.73
C SER A 169 -4.00 -2.59 -0.92
N ALA A 170 -4.14 -2.12 -2.17
CA ALA A 170 -4.60 -0.77 -2.47
C ALA A 170 -5.99 -0.50 -1.89
N ASN A 171 -6.94 -1.42 -2.11
CA ASN A 171 -8.31 -1.26 -1.62
C ASN A 171 -8.38 -1.21 -0.10
N THR A 172 -7.68 -2.13 0.55
CA THR A 172 -7.61 -2.18 2.02
C THR A 172 -7.01 -0.88 2.59
N VAL A 173 -5.94 -0.38 1.98
CA VAL A 173 -5.29 0.86 2.44
C VAL A 173 -6.15 2.09 2.16
N LEU A 174 -6.85 2.14 1.01
CA LEU A 174 -7.80 3.21 0.70
C LEU A 174 -8.94 3.25 1.73
N GLU A 175 -9.51 2.10 2.08
CA GLU A 175 -10.51 1.97 3.14
C GLU A 175 -9.97 2.49 4.48
N GLN A 176 -8.79 2.03 4.89
CA GLN A 176 -8.17 2.42 6.16
C GLN A 176 -7.86 3.92 6.21
N ILE A 177 -7.36 4.51 5.13
CA ILE A 177 -7.07 5.94 5.06
C ILE A 177 -8.37 6.76 5.12
N ALA A 178 -9.39 6.36 4.36
CA ALA A 178 -10.69 7.04 4.38
C ALA A 178 -11.30 7.05 5.81
N LEU A 179 -11.21 5.92 6.51
CA LEU A 179 -11.63 5.80 7.91
C LEU A 179 -10.83 6.70 8.85
N MET A 180 -9.50 6.72 8.71
CA MET A 180 -8.64 7.60 9.50
C MET A 180 -8.94 9.09 9.25
N GLU A 181 -9.39 9.46 8.06
CA GLU A 181 -9.81 10.84 7.75
C GLU A 181 -11.09 11.22 8.49
N ILE A 182 -12.11 10.35 8.49
CA ILE A 182 -13.38 10.55 9.20
C ILE A 182 -13.12 10.85 10.68
N GLU A 183 -12.24 10.07 11.30
CA GLU A 183 -11.86 10.20 12.71
C GLU A 183 -10.94 11.41 12.97
N GLY A 184 -10.56 12.15 11.93
CA GLY A 184 -9.64 13.28 12.03
C GLY A 184 -8.21 12.88 12.41
N MET A 185 -7.86 11.61 12.26
CA MET A 185 -6.52 11.06 12.57
C MET A 185 -5.48 11.46 11.52
N LEU A 186 -5.92 11.86 10.31
CA LEU A 186 -5.03 12.37 9.27
C LEU A 186 -4.63 13.86 9.47
N LYS A 187 -5.15 14.55 10.49
CA LYS A 187 -4.82 15.95 10.81
C LYS A 187 -3.34 16.09 11.17
N GLY A 188 -2.50 16.33 10.17
CA GLY A 188 -1.04 16.44 10.28
C GLY A 188 -0.26 15.66 9.22
N ILE A 189 -0.92 14.95 8.31
CA ILE A 189 -0.32 14.46 7.05
C ILE A 189 -0.37 15.57 5.99
N GLU A 190 -1.37 16.45 6.06
CA GLU A 190 -1.71 17.44 5.02
C GLU A 190 -1.01 18.82 5.13
N LYS A 191 0.16 18.95 5.78
CA LYS A 191 0.77 20.29 5.94
C LYS A 191 2.19 20.43 5.39
N LYS A 192 2.18 21.00 4.17
CA LYS A 192 3.18 21.77 3.42
C LYS A 192 4.21 21.00 2.59
#